data_AF-A0A2V6KE82-F1
#
_entry.id   AF-A0A2V6KE82-F1
#
_cell.length_a   1.000
_cell.length_b   1.000
_cell.length_c   1.000
_cell.angle_alpha   90.00
_cell.angle_beta   90.00
_cell.angle_gamma   90.00
#
_symmetry.space_group_name_H-M   'P 1'
#
loop_
_entity.id
_entity.type
_entity.pdbx_description
1 polymer ?
#
loop_
_entity_poly.entity_id
_entity_poly.type
_entity_poly.pdbx_seq_one_letter_code
_entity_poly.pdbx_strand_id
1 'polypeptide(L)'
;MKDRQEPAEMGELGDTSLEEFRKQLHQLADWTADYREKIGERRISPNAKPGAVLAQLDVAPPETAAPVEEIFADIDRVIVPGVVHWAHPQFMSYFGCTTTNAGILAEMMTGALNVNAMTWRTSPAATELETLVLDWLRQWLCLPNEFQGVVYDTASISTMHALATAREVAAPNTRTLGLSGRDLPVFRIYASDQAHSSVEKGAIAIGIGEDNVRRVPSDSAFRMDVAGLRKMIARDRQENFRPMAVVATVGTTSTASIDPIPEIAAVCREHKMWLHIDGAYGAGLALLPECKWITAGWSEADSMVTRACAGSSRSCPNICICAIPPAPKSTTWITASNSVAVSAR
;
A
#
# COMPACT_ATOMS: atom_id res chain seq x y z
N MET A 1 -36.12 2.46 -11.35
CA MET A 1 -36.00 3.80 -11.94
C MET A 1 -37.39 4.38 -12.12
N LYS A 2 -37.92 5.05 -11.09
CA LYS A 2 -39.23 5.73 -11.13
C LYS A 2 -39.19 7.06 -10.36
N ASP A 3 -38.01 7.66 -10.22
CA ASP A 3 -37.80 8.86 -9.40
C ASP A 3 -37.15 9.99 -10.23
N ARG A 4 -37.88 10.50 -11.21
CA ARG A 4 -37.66 11.88 -11.69
C ARG A 4 -38.92 12.67 -11.38
N GLN A 5 -38.98 13.21 -10.17
CA GLN A 5 -39.80 14.40 -9.92
C GLN A 5 -39.03 15.62 -10.44
N GLU A 6 -39.75 16.60 -10.98
CA GLU A 6 -39.17 17.88 -11.42
C GLU A 6 -38.46 18.56 -10.23
N PRO A 7 -37.35 19.28 -10.46
CA PRO A 7 -36.58 19.88 -9.38
C PRO A 7 -37.42 20.97 -8.72
N ALA A 8 -37.78 20.74 -7.45
CA ALA A 8 -38.24 21.80 -6.56
C ALA A 8 -37.14 22.88 -6.49
N GLU A 9 -37.53 24.15 -6.46
CA GLU A 9 -36.61 25.28 -6.22
C GLU A 9 -35.88 25.05 -4.89
N MET A 10 -34.66 24.51 -4.98
CA MET A 10 -33.76 24.42 -3.84
C MET A 10 -33.17 25.82 -3.63
N GLY A 11 -33.44 26.42 -2.47
CA GLY A 11 -32.81 27.68 -2.06
C GLY A 11 -31.28 27.57 -1.93
N GLU A 12 -30.66 28.66 -1.45
CA GLU A 12 -29.22 28.99 -1.22
C GLU A 12 -28.32 27.96 -0.50
N LEU A 13 -28.70 26.68 -0.44
CA LEU A 13 -27.94 25.57 0.13
C LEU A 13 -27.40 24.61 -0.95
N GLY A 14 -27.38 25.05 -2.22
CA GLY A 14 -26.85 24.28 -3.33
C GLY A 14 -25.33 24.35 -3.45
N ASP A 15 -24.74 23.31 -4.05
CA ASP A 15 -23.35 23.32 -4.50
C ASP A 15 -23.14 24.36 -5.63
N THR A 16 -21.89 24.63 -5.98
CA THR A 16 -21.50 25.50 -7.09
C THR A 16 -22.24 25.09 -8.37
N SER A 17 -22.74 26.08 -9.14
CA SER A 17 -23.45 25.80 -10.40
C SER A 17 -22.54 25.02 -11.36
N LEU A 18 -23.12 24.15 -12.20
CA LEU A 18 -22.33 23.35 -13.16
C LEU A 18 -21.56 24.21 -14.18
N GLU A 19 -22.02 25.44 -14.44
CA GLU A 19 -21.32 26.40 -15.29
C GLU A 19 -20.06 26.91 -14.59
N GLU A 20 -20.19 27.35 -13.35
CA GLU A 20 -19.06 27.84 -12.55
C GLU A 20 -18.08 26.70 -12.23
N PHE A 21 -18.56 25.52 -11.85
CA PHE A 21 -17.71 24.35 -11.64
C PHE A 21 -16.90 23.97 -12.89
N ARG A 22 -17.51 24.07 -14.09
CA ARG A 22 -16.79 23.82 -15.35
C ARG A 22 -15.66 24.84 -15.56
N LYS A 23 -15.90 26.13 -15.30
CA LYS A 23 -14.87 27.17 -15.37
C LYS A 23 -13.73 26.87 -14.39
N GLN A 24 -14.05 26.50 -13.16
CA GLN A 24 -13.07 26.12 -12.12
C GLN A 24 -12.25 24.89 -12.52
N LEU A 25 -12.87 23.88 -13.13
CA LEU A 25 -12.18 22.70 -13.64
C LEU A 25 -11.20 23.05 -14.77
N HIS A 26 -11.56 23.95 -15.67
CA HIS A 26 -10.64 24.42 -16.71
C HIS A 26 -9.45 25.18 -16.12
N GLN A 27 -9.70 26.06 -15.14
CA GLN A 27 -8.63 26.76 -14.43
C GLN A 27 -7.68 25.78 -13.69
N LEU A 28 -8.23 24.76 -13.03
CA LEU A 28 -7.42 23.74 -12.36
C LEU A 28 -6.59 22.92 -13.36
N ALA A 29 -7.16 22.60 -14.53
CA ALA A 29 -6.47 21.87 -15.58
C ALA A 29 -5.26 22.67 -16.09
N ASP A 30 -5.44 23.96 -16.38
CA ASP A 30 -4.36 24.85 -16.82
C ASP A 30 -3.30 24.99 -15.72
N TRP A 31 -3.71 25.23 -14.47
CA TRP A 31 -2.79 25.31 -13.33
C TRP A 31 -1.98 24.03 -13.15
N THR A 32 -2.61 22.86 -13.31
CA THR A 32 -1.93 21.55 -13.19
C THR A 32 -0.88 21.37 -14.27
N ALA A 33 -1.20 21.75 -15.51
CA ALA A 33 -0.26 21.68 -16.63
C ALA A 33 0.94 22.62 -16.39
N ASP A 34 0.67 23.88 -16.06
CA ASP A 34 1.68 24.91 -15.78
C ASP A 34 2.60 24.53 -14.61
N TYR A 35 2.02 24.03 -13.52
CA TYR A 35 2.79 23.59 -12.35
C TYR A 35 3.78 22.49 -12.72
N ARG A 36 3.35 21.52 -13.55
CA ARG A 36 4.19 20.39 -13.96
C ARG A 36 5.23 20.77 -15.01
N GLU A 37 4.91 21.69 -15.91
CA GLU A 37 5.87 22.23 -16.87
C GLU A 37 7.02 22.96 -16.13
N LYS A 38 6.67 23.80 -15.15
CA LYS A 38 7.61 24.65 -14.42
C LYS A 38 8.21 24.00 -13.17
N ILE A 39 7.87 22.74 -12.86
CA ILE A 39 8.29 22.11 -11.60
C ILE A 39 9.82 22.06 -11.46
N GLY A 40 10.55 21.91 -12.57
CA GLY A 40 12.02 21.88 -12.59
C GLY A 40 12.70 23.22 -12.27
N GLU A 41 11.95 24.31 -12.28
CA GLU A 41 12.44 25.65 -11.89
C GLU A 41 12.27 25.92 -10.39
N ARG A 42 11.48 25.08 -9.71
CA ARG A 42 11.14 25.24 -8.29
C ARG A 42 12.18 24.60 -7.40
N ARG A 43 12.25 25.05 -6.15
CA ARG A 43 13.11 24.45 -5.13
C ARG A 43 12.59 23.07 -4.72
N ILE A 44 13.42 22.03 -4.82
CA ILE A 44 13.04 20.64 -4.49
C ILE A 44 12.41 20.49 -3.10
N SER A 45 13.02 21.10 -2.07
CA SER A 45 12.56 21.02 -0.69
C SER A 45 12.58 22.40 -0.03
N PRO A 46 11.52 22.78 0.72
CA PRO A 46 11.48 24.05 1.43
C PRO A 46 12.57 24.13 2.50
N ASN A 47 13.01 25.35 2.83
CA ASN A 47 13.96 25.60 3.92
C ASN A 47 13.28 26.24 5.14
N ALA A 48 11.99 25.96 5.33
CA ALA A 48 11.17 26.57 6.36
C ALA A 48 11.22 25.75 7.66
N LYS A 49 11.00 26.42 8.81
CA LYS A 49 10.88 25.76 10.11
C LYS A 49 9.48 25.15 10.28
N PRO A 50 9.31 24.11 11.12
CA PRO A 50 7.99 23.61 11.50
C PRO A 50 7.07 24.75 11.96
N GLY A 51 5.84 24.79 11.44
CA GLY A 51 4.85 25.84 11.73
C GLY A 51 4.87 27.05 10.78
N ALA A 52 5.88 27.23 9.94
CA ALA A 52 5.99 28.41 9.07
C ALA A 52 4.89 28.54 8.00
N VAL A 53 4.32 27.41 7.54
CA VAL A 53 3.17 27.42 6.62
C VAL A 53 1.90 27.82 7.36
N LEU A 54 1.66 27.19 8.52
CA LEU A 54 0.48 27.48 9.35
C LEU A 54 0.43 28.93 9.83
N ALA A 55 1.58 29.54 10.12
CA ALA A 55 1.67 30.93 10.54
C ALA A 55 1.22 31.95 9.47
N GLN A 56 1.03 31.53 8.22
CA GLN A 56 0.55 32.36 7.10
C GLN A 56 -0.95 32.21 6.83
N LEU A 57 -1.63 31.32 7.57
CA LEU A 57 -3.05 31.03 7.45
C LEU A 57 -3.78 31.50 8.71
N ASP A 58 -5.07 31.78 8.56
CA ASP A 58 -5.91 32.08 9.71
C ASP A 58 -6.05 30.87 10.64
N VAL A 59 -6.05 31.15 11.94
CA VAL A 59 -6.18 30.11 12.97
C VAL A 59 -7.63 29.63 13.09
N ALA A 60 -8.59 30.51 12.82
CA ALA A 60 -10.01 30.20 12.85
C ALA A 60 -10.52 29.93 11.43
N PRO A 61 -11.44 28.97 11.24
CA PRO A 61 -12.09 28.76 9.95
C PRO A 61 -12.95 29.98 9.58
N PRO A 62 -13.11 30.29 8.28
CA PRO A 62 -14.00 31.36 7.85
C PRO A 62 -15.47 30.98 8.06
N GLU A 63 -16.28 31.93 8.55
CA GLU A 63 -17.74 31.76 8.73
C GLU A 63 -18.53 32.06 7.44
N THR A 64 -17.87 32.65 6.45
CA THR A 64 -18.47 33.01 5.15
C THR A 64 -17.63 32.42 4.02
N ALA A 65 -18.29 32.07 2.92
CA ALA A 65 -17.60 31.55 1.74
C ALA A 65 -16.62 32.58 1.16
N ALA A 66 -15.49 32.08 0.65
CA ALA A 66 -14.53 32.85 -0.12
C ALA A 66 -14.60 32.45 -1.61
N PRO A 67 -14.32 33.38 -2.53
CA PRO A 67 -14.14 33.05 -3.95
C PRO A 67 -13.05 31.98 -4.13
N VAL A 68 -13.26 31.06 -5.07
CA VAL A 68 -12.29 29.99 -5.36
C VAL A 68 -10.95 30.56 -5.82
N GLU A 69 -10.95 31.72 -6.48
CA GLU A 69 -9.75 32.40 -6.94
C GLU A 69 -8.83 32.81 -5.77
N GLU A 70 -9.39 33.16 -4.61
CA GLU A 70 -8.62 33.44 -3.39
C GLU A 70 -7.96 32.15 -2.86
N ILE A 71 -8.67 31.02 -2.94
CA ILE A 71 -8.14 29.70 -2.56
C ILE A 71 -6.98 29.30 -3.47
N PHE A 72 -7.11 29.47 -4.80
CA PHE A 72 -6.02 29.22 -5.74
C PHE A 72 -4.81 30.13 -5.46
N ALA A 73 -5.03 31.41 -5.17
CA ALA A 73 -3.97 32.34 -4.82
C ALA A 73 -3.23 31.91 -3.53
N ASP A 74 -3.95 31.40 -2.54
CA ASP A 74 -3.36 30.88 -1.30
C ASP A 74 -2.61 29.56 -1.50
N ILE A 75 -3.08 28.68 -2.39
CA ILE A 75 -2.33 27.49 -2.80
C ILE A 75 -0.96 27.91 -3.36
N ASP A 76 -0.91 28.87 -4.28
CA ASP A 76 0.35 29.32 -4.90
C ASP A 76 1.24 30.09 -3.93
N ARG A 77 0.65 30.93 -3.07
CA ARG A 77 1.38 31.81 -2.15
C ARG A 77 1.89 31.09 -0.90
N VAL A 78 1.09 30.19 -0.33
CA VAL A 78 1.32 29.60 1.00
C VAL A 78 1.67 28.12 0.91
N ILE A 79 0.92 27.35 0.13
CA ILE A 79 1.05 25.89 0.12
C ILE A 79 2.22 25.44 -0.76
N VAL A 80 2.24 25.82 -2.04
CA VAL A 80 3.24 25.41 -3.02
C VAL A 80 4.69 25.67 -2.55
N PRO A 81 5.03 26.84 -1.95
CA PRO A 81 6.38 27.07 -1.44
C PRO A 81 6.77 26.20 -0.24
N GLY A 82 5.79 25.62 0.46
CA GLY A 82 5.97 24.71 1.58
C GLY A 82 5.96 23.22 1.21
N VAL A 83 5.76 22.88 -0.07
CA VAL A 83 5.71 21.50 -0.56
C VAL A 83 7.11 20.99 -0.90
N VAL A 84 7.42 19.75 -0.51
CA VAL A 84 8.53 19.00 -1.09
C VAL A 84 8.09 18.52 -2.47
N HIS A 85 8.77 18.94 -3.53
CA HIS A 85 8.41 18.59 -4.91
C HIS A 85 8.94 17.21 -5.28
N TRP A 86 8.22 16.15 -4.88
CA TRP A 86 8.57 14.75 -5.17
C TRP A 86 8.69 14.42 -6.67
N ALA A 87 7.96 15.14 -7.52
CA ALA A 87 8.00 14.99 -8.98
C ALA A 87 9.07 15.86 -9.65
N HIS A 88 9.88 16.61 -8.88
CA HIS A 88 10.96 17.40 -9.43
C HIS A 88 12.00 16.48 -10.10
N PRO A 89 12.51 16.79 -11.31
CA PRO A 89 13.42 15.90 -12.06
C PRO A 89 14.75 15.59 -11.34
N GLN A 90 15.14 16.44 -10.39
CA GLN A 90 16.33 16.27 -9.54
C GLN A 90 16.02 15.75 -8.12
N PHE A 91 14.78 15.32 -7.82
CA PHE A 91 14.45 14.70 -6.54
C PHE A 91 15.02 13.28 -6.49
N MET A 92 16.09 13.08 -5.71
CA MET A 92 16.82 11.82 -5.60
C MET A 92 16.70 11.18 -4.20
N SER A 93 15.78 11.67 -3.37
CA SER A 93 15.56 11.14 -2.01
C SER A 93 14.54 10.01 -2.02
N TYR A 94 14.70 9.05 -1.10
CA TYR A 94 13.77 7.93 -0.93
C TYR A 94 13.50 7.17 -2.24
N PHE A 95 12.26 6.77 -2.48
CA PHE A 95 11.79 6.21 -3.74
C PHE A 95 10.86 7.22 -4.40
N GLY A 96 11.20 7.63 -5.62
CA GLY A 96 10.42 8.61 -6.37
C GLY A 96 8.95 8.21 -6.50
N CYS A 97 8.06 9.18 -6.28
CA CYS A 97 6.64 9.01 -6.54
C CYS A 97 6.37 9.32 -8.02
N THR A 98 6.10 8.28 -8.81
CA THR A 98 5.78 8.44 -10.22
C THR A 98 4.26 8.64 -10.36
N THR A 99 3.80 9.88 -10.54
CA THR A 99 2.41 10.15 -10.95
C THR A 99 2.38 10.35 -12.47
N THR A 100 1.49 9.65 -13.17
CA THR A 100 1.26 9.85 -14.62
C THR A 100 0.11 10.82 -14.87
N ASN A 101 0.07 11.40 -16.07
CA ASN A 101 -1.10 12.18 -16.52
C ASN A 101 -2.38 11.34 -16.48
N ALA A 102 -2.29 10.07 -16.88
CA ALA A 102 -3.41 9.13 -16.83
C ALA A 102 -3.89 8.91 -15.38
N GLY A 103 -2.96 8.78 -14.41
CA GLY A 103 -3.30 8.67 -12.99
C GLY A 103 -4.05 9.90 -12.47
N ILE A 104 -3.61 11.11 -12.80
CA ILE A 104 -4.31 12.35 -12.39
C ILE A 104 -5.73 12.40 -12.96
N LEU A 105 -5.90 12.04 -14.23
CA LEU A 105 -7.23 11.98 -14.86
C LEU A 105 -8.12 10.92 -14.19
N ALA A 106 -7.55 9.76 -13.83
CA ALA A 106 -8.26 8.71 -13.11
C ALA A 106 -8.72 9.15 -11.71
N GLU A 107 -7.90 9.92 -10.98
CA GLU A 107 -8.28 10.52 -9.69
C GLU A 107 -9.45 11.49 -9.86
N MET A 108 -9.42 12.34 -10.88
CA MET A 108 -10.51 13.26 -11.20
C MET A 108 -11.81 12.51 -11.53
N MET A 109 -11.73 11.45 -12.34
CA MET A 109 -12.89 10.60 -12.65
C MET A 109 -13.42 9.89 -11.41
N THR A 110 -12.54 9.38 -10.54
CA THR A 110 -12.91 8.74 -9.28
C THR A 110 -13.64 9.71 -8.37
N GLY A 111 -13.17 10.96 -8.25
CA GLY A 111 -13.84 12.01 -7.50
C GLY A 111 -15.24 12.33 -8.04
N ALA A 112 -15.40 12.40 -9.36
CA ALA A 112 -16.70 12.66 -9.99
C ALA A 112 -17.70 11.50 -9.81
N LEU A 113 -17.21 10.25 -9.85
CA LEU A 113 -18.05 9.07 -9.65
C LEU A 113 -18.38 8.83 -8.16
N ASN A 114 -17.50 9.29 -7.25
CA ASN A 114 -17.63 9.18 -5.79
C ASN A 114 -18.12 7.80 -5.32
N VAL A 115 -17.50 6.75 -5.87
CA VAL A 115 -17.96 5.37 -5.70
C VAL A 115 -17.62 4.85 -4.31
N ASN A 116 -18.59 4.20 -3.68
CA ASN A 116 -18.37 3.38 -2.49
C ASN A 116 -18.50 1.88 -2.85
N ALA A 117 -17.37 1.17 -2.88
CA ALA A 117 -17.28 -0.25 -3.25
C ALA A 117 -17.23 -1.21 -2.04
N MET A 118 -17.94 -0.93 -0.94
CA MET A 118 -18.00 -1.80 0.25
C MET A 118 -18.43 -3.24 -0.04
N THR A 119 -19.34 -3.43 -0.99
CA THR A 119 -19.73 -4.77 -1.47
C THR A 119 -19.90 -4.73 -2.98
N TRP A 120 -19.84 -5.89 -3.63
CA TRP A 120 -20.12 -5.97 -5.08
C TRP A 120 -21.44 -5.29 -5.45
N ARG A 121 -22.47 -5.39 -4.60
CA ARG A 121 -23.78 -4.77 -4.85
C ARG A 121 -23.77 -3.24 -4.80
N THR A 122 -22.84 -2.62 -4.07
CA THR A 122 -22.76 -1.15 -3.99
C THR A 122 -22.02 -0.55 -5.18
N SER A 123 -21.11 -1.29 -5.83
CA SER A 123 -20.53 -0.91 -7.12
C SER A 123 -19.93 -2.10 -7.89
N PRO A 124 -20.73 -2.77 -8.74
CA PRO A 124 -20.26 -3.92 -9.52
C PRO A 124 -19.06 -3.58 -10.41
N ALA A 125 -19.15 -2.44 -11.12
CA ALA A 125 -18.10 -2.02 -12.05
C ALA A 125 -16.76 -1.77 -11.36
N ALA A 126 -16.75 -1.17 -10.16
CA ALA A 126 -15.52 -0.96 -9.42
C ALA A 126 -14.91 -2.27 -8.93
N THR A 127 -15.72 -3.16 -8.34
CA THR A 127 -15.24 -4.47 -7.86
C THR A 127 -14.72 -5.35 -9.00
N GLU A 128 -15.41 -5.41 -10.14
CA GLU A 128 -14.99 -6.22 -11.28
C GLU A 128 -13.75 -5.65 -11.97
N LEU A 129 -13.66 -4.32 -12.12
CA LEU A 129 -12.47 -3.67 -12.67
C LEU A 129 -11.25 -3.87 -11.78
N GLU A 130 -11.39 -3.73 -10.46
CA GLU A 130 -10.31 -4.03 -9.51
C GLU A 130 -9.83 -5.47 -9.66
N THR A 131 -10.76 -6.44 -9.69
CA THR A 131 -10.43 -7.86 -9.88
C THR A 131 -9.65 -8.10 -11.17
N LEU A 132 -10.08 -7.49 -12.28
CA LEU A 132 -9.42 -7.62 -13.58
C LEU A 132 -8.00 -7.02 -13.58
N VAL A 133 -7.84 -5.80 -13.04
CA VAL A 133 -6.54 -5.12 -13.00
C VAL A 133 -5.55 -5.84 -12.09
N LEU A 134 -6.02 -6.40 -10.98
CA LEU A 134 -5.21 -7.23 -10.09
C LEU A 134 -4.75 -8.52 -10.79
N ASP A 135 -5.61 -9.16 -11.59
CA ASP A 135 -5.20 -10.31 -12.39
C ASP A 135 -4.18 -9.94 -13.47
N TRP A 136 -4.30 -8.77 -14.13
CA TRP A 136 -3.27 -8.27 -15.04
C TRP A 136 -1.93 -8.08 -14.34
N LEU A 137 -1.93 -7.48 -13.15
CA LEU A 137 -0.72 -7.27 -12.35
C LEU A 137 -0.10 -8.61 -11.93
N ARG A 138 -0.91 -9.58 -11.49
CA ARG A 138 -0.48 -10.95 -11.18
C ARG A 138 0.22 -11.60 -12.38
N GLN A 139 -0.39 -11.50 -13.58
CA GLN A 139 0.20 -12.02 -14.81
C GLN A 139 1.52 -11.33 -15.16
N TRP A 140 1.58 -10.00 -15.07
CA TRP A 140 2.80 -9.25 -15.37
C TRP A 140 3.94 -9.56 -14.40
N LEU A 141 3.62 -9.81 -13.13
CA LEU A 141 4.58 -10.24 -12.11
C LEU A 141 4.92 -11.74 -12.16
N CYS A 142 4.36 -12.47 -13.13
CA CYS A 142 4.56 -13.91 -13.32
C CYS A 142 4.18 -14.74 -12.07
N LEU A 143 3.14 -14.32 -11.35
CA LEU A 143 2.67 -15.02 -10.16
C LEU A 143 1.72 -16.18 -10.51
N PRO A 144 1.73 -17.28 -9.73
CA PRO A 144 0.80 -18.39 -9.89
C PRO A 144 -0.68 -17.95 -9.86
N ASN A 145 -1.57 -18.76 -10.45
CA ASN A 145 -3.01 -18.45 -10.56
C ASN A 145 -3.74 -18.50 -9.20
N GLU A 146 -3.12 -19.12 -8.20
CA GLU A 146 -3.60 -19.24 -6.83
C GLU A 146 -3.58 -17.90 -6.08
N PHE A 147 -2.77 -16.94 -6.55
CA PHE A 147 -2.68 -15.60 -5.97
C PHE A 147 -3.89 -14.75 -6.40
N GLN A 148 -4.64 -14.26 -5.43
CA GLN A 148 -5.72 -13.27 -5.60
C GLN A 148 -5.35 -11.98 -4.90
N GLY A 149 -5.70 -10.82 -5.45
CA GLY A 149 -5.29 -9.53 -4.90
C GLY A 149 -6.40 -8.77 -4.18
N VAL A 150 -5.99 -7.76 -3.39
CA VAL A 150 -6.81 -6.62 -2.97
C VAL A 150 -5.95 -5.37 -3.04
N VAL A 151 -6.54 -4.24 -3.44
CA VAL A 151 -5.86 -2.94 -3.43
C VAL A 151 -5.85 -2.35 -2.02
N TYR A 152 -4.66 -2.16 -1.44
CA TYR A 152 -4.46 -1.37 -0.22
C TYR A 152 -3.81 -0.04 -0.52
N ASP A 153 -4.10 0.95 0.35
CA ASP A 153 -3.53 2.30 0.35
C ASP A 153 -2.00 2.33 0.53
N THR A 154 -1.45 1.39 1.31
CA THR A 154 -0.04 1.36 1.65
C THR A 154 0.51 -0.05 1.79
N ALA A 155 1.83 -0.19 1.60
CA ALA A 155 2.51 -1.47 1.78
C ALA A 155 2.50 -1.89 3.25
N SER A 156 2.47 -0.92 4.18
CA SER A 156 2.39 -1.18 5.61
C SER A 156 1.09 -1.88 5.99
N ILE A 157 -0.05 -1.43 5.46
CA ILE A 157 -1.34 -2.08 5.69
C ILE A 157 -1.38 -3.47 5.04
N SER A 158 -0.82 -3.62 3.84
CA SER A 158 -0.71 -4.94 3.19
C SER A 158 0.12 -5.93 4.02
N THR A 159 1.32 -5.53 4.48
CA THR A 159 2.16 -6.36 5.37
C THR A 159 1.46 -6.66 6.69
N MET A 160 0.74 -5.71 7.28
CA MET A 160 -0.06 -5.96 8.48
C MET A 160 -1.13 -7.03 8.25
N HIS A 161 -1.86 -6.98 7.12
CA HIS A 161 -2.86 -8.00 6.79
C HIS A 161 -2.22 -9.37 6.51
N ALA A 162 -1.07 -9.40 5.83
CA ALA A 162 -0.29 -10.63 5.65
C ALA A 162 0.09 -11.26 7.00
N LEU A 163 0.60 -10.47 7.95
CA LEU A 163 0.94 -10.94 9.28
C LEU A 163 -0.30 -11.33 10.11
N ALA A 164 -1.43 -10.64 9.94
CA ALA A 164 -2.69 -11.01 10.57
C ALA A 164 -3.20 -12.37 10.09
N THR A 165 -3.06 -12.66 8.80
CA THR A 165 -3.33 -13.98 8.23
C THR A 165 -2.36 -15.03 8.77
N ALA A 166 -1.06 -14.74 8.77
CA ALA A 166 -0.05 -15.64 9.32
C ALA A 166 -0.36 -16.02 10.77
N ARG A 167 -0.84 -15.05 11.57
CA ARG A 167 -1.30 -15.25 12.94
C ARG A 167 -2.54 -16.13 13.01
N GLU A 168 -3.54 -15.94 12.15
CA GLU A 168 -4.73 -16.81 12.12
C GLU A 168 -4.36 -18.26 11.76
N VAL A 169 -3.40 -18.45 10.85
CA VAL A 169 -2.88 -19.79 10.50
C VAL A 169 -2.10 -20.41 11.67
N ALA A 170 -1.26 -19.64 12.36
CA ALA A 170 -0.47 -20.12 13.48
C ALA A 170 -1.31 -20.35 14.75
N ALA A 171 -2.34 -19.53 14.97
CA ALA A 171 -3.29 -19.57 16.07
C ALA A 171 -4.74 -19.54 15.54
N PRO A 172 -5.29 -20.69 15.12
CA PRO A 172 -6.65 -20.76 14.59
C PRO A 172 -7.70 -20.17 15.55
N ASN A 173 -8.74 -19.57 14.98
CA ASN A 173 -9.84 -18.89 15.67
C ASN A 173 -9.43 -17.60 16.39
N THR A 174 -8.26 -17.02 16.09
CA THR A 174 -7.87 -15.72 16.67
C THR A 174 -8.84 -14.62 16.27
N ARG A 175 -9.41 -14.66 15.06
CA ARG A 175 -10.46 -13.73 14.62
C ARG A 175 -11.73 -13.74 15.51
N THR A 176 -12.03 -14.87 16.16
CA THR A 176 -13.25 -15.04 16.96
C THR A 176 -12.98 -14.95 18.46
N LEU A 177 -11.87 -15.54 18.91
CA LEU A 177 -11.55 -15.69 20.33
C LEU A 177 -10.48 -14.71 20.82
N GLY A 178 -9.84 -13.97 19.91
CA GLY A 178 -8.66 -13.17 20.22
C GLY A 178 -7.43 -14.02 20.57
N LEU A 179 -6.39 -13.34 21.05
CA LEU A 179 -5.14 -13.93 21.53
C LEU A 179 -5.13 -14.14 23.06
N SER A 180 -5.76 -13.24 23.81
CA SER A 180 -5.70 -13.20 25.27
C SER A 180 -6.46 -14.34 25.94
N GLY A 181 -5.95 -14.82 27.07
CA GLY A 181 -6.62 -15.87 27.86
C GLY A 181 -6.62 -17.25 27.18
N ARG A 182 -5.81 -17.43 26.15
CA ARG A 182 -5.62 -18.71 25.45
C ARG A 182 -4.25 -19.29 25.77
N ASP A 183 -4.17 -20.62 25.80
CA ASP A 183 -2.91 -21.36 25.88
C ASP A 183 -2.22 -21.34 24.50
N LEU A 184 -1.65 -20.19 24.14
CA LEU A 184 -0.93 -19.95 22.89
C LEU A 184 0.53 -19.61 23.19
N PRO A 185 1.48 -20.07 22.36
CA PRO A 185 2.88 -19.70 22.50
C PRO A 185 3.10 -18.23 22.13
N VAL A 186 4.23 -17.67 22.57
CA VAL A 186 4.68 -16.37 22.09
C VAL A 186 5.25 -16.52 20.69
N PHE A 187 4.66 -15.81 19.72
CA PHE A 187 5.04 -15.92 18.31
C PHE A 187 6.25 -15.03 17.96
N ARG A 188 7.05 -15.44 16.97
CA ARG A 188 8.17 -14.67 16.42
C ARG A 188 7.99 -14.40 14.93
N ILE A 189 8.28 -13.17 14.53
CA ILE A 189 8.35 -12.73 13.13
C ILE A 189 9.81 -12.41 12.83
N TYR A 190 10.32 -12.83 11.68
CA TYR A 190 11.70 -12.55 11.27
C TYR A 190 11.71 -11.64 10.05
N ALA A 191 12.59 -10.66 10.05
CA ALA A 191 12.85 -9.77 8.92
C ALA A 191 14.32 -9.37 8.95
N SER A 192 14.92 -8.99 7.81
CA SER A 192 16.31 -8.52 7.81
C SER A 192 16.45 -7.21 8.60
N ASP A 193 17.66 -6.89 9.07
CA ASP A 193 17.97 -5.57 9.65
C ASP A 193 17.81 -4.40 8.66
N GLN A 194 17.66 -4.70 7.36
CA GLN A 194 17.36 -3.74 6.29
C GLN A 194 15.87 -3.62 5.95
N ALA A 195 15.01 -4.52 6.46
CA ALA A 195 13.59 -4.51 6.15
C ALA A 195 12.93 -3.22 6.67
N HIS A 196 11.85 -2.78 6.03
CA HIS A 196 11.18 -1.56 6.41
C HIS A 196 10.55 -1.66 7.82
N SER A 197 10.42 -0.56 8.54
CA SER A 197 9.84 -0.53 9.90
C SER A 197 8.33 -0.85 9.94
N SER A 198 7.72 -1.19 8.80
CA SER A 198 6.32 -1.59 8.69
C SER A 198 6.07 -2.95 9.33
N VAL A 199 7.10 -3.81 9.43
CA VAL A 199 6.99 -5.13 10.04
C VAL A 199 6.69 -5.01 11.53
N GLU A 200 7.42 -4.16 12.26
CA GLU A 200 7.17 -3.84 13.67
C GLU A 200 5.81 -3.19 13.87
N LYS A 201 5.49 -2.17 13.06
CA LYS A 201 4.20 -1.48 13.12
C LYS A 201 3.04 -2.48 12.94
N GLY A 202 3.18 -3.39 11.98
CA GLY A 202 2.23 -4.49 11.75
C GLY A 202 2.13 -5.38 12.98
N ALA A 203 3.25 -5.86 13.52
CA ALA A 203 3.29 -6.73 14.70
C ALA A 203 2.66 -6.09 15.95
N ILE A 204 2.89 -4.79 16.17
CA ILE A 204 2.24 -3.99 17.22
C ILE A 204 0.72 -4.00 17.01
N ALA A 205 0.27 -3.64 15.80
CA ALA A 205 -1.16 -3.52 15.48
C ALA A 205 -1.92 -4.85 15.60
N ILE A 206 -1.29 -5.98 15.26
CA ILE A 206 -1.91 -7.30 15.38
C ILE A 206 -1.71 -7.96 16.76
N GLY A 207 -1.23 -7.22 17.76
CA GLY A 207 -1.12 -7.70 19.14
C GLY A 207 -0.03 -8.74 19.37
N ILE A 208 0.97 -8.81 18.49
CA ILE A 208 2.17 -9.64 18.65
C ILE A 208 3.25 -8.86 19.41
N GLY A 209 3.35 -7.54 19.20
CA GLY A 209 4.33 -6.67 19.87
C GLY A 209 5.67 -6.60 19.14
N GLU A 210 6.36 -5.47 19.31
CA GLU A 210 7.60 -5.14 18.58
C GLU A 210 8.78 -6.04 18.94
N ASP A 211 8.96 -6.38 20.23
CA ASP A 211 10.06 -7.25 20.71
C ASP A 211 10.03 -8.67 20.11
N ASN A 212 8.89 -9.06 19.55
CA ASN A 212 8.66 -10.33 18.86
C ASN A 212 9.04 -10.28 17.38
N VAL A 213 9.41 -9.12 16.85
CA VAL A 213 10.03 -8.96 15.53
C VAL A 213 11.55 -9.08 15.69
N ARG A 214 12.10 -10.13 15.10
CA ARG A 214 13.51 -10.49 15.19
C ARG A 214 14.23 -10.00 13.94
N ARG A 215 15.06 -8.97 14.10
CA ARG A 215 15.95 -8.47 13.05
C ARG A 215 17.10 -9.42 12.82
N VAL A 216 17.05 -10.11 11.68
CA VAL A 216 18.12 -11.01 11.22
C VAL A 216 19.24 -10.16 10.63
N PRO A 217 20.50 -10.39 11.02
CA PRO A 217 21.63 -9.68 10.43
C PRO A 217 21.68 -9.84 8.91
N SER A 218 22.20 -8.83 8.23
CA SER A 218 22.44 -8.90 6.79
C SER A 218 23.87 -9.36 6.44
N ASP A 219 24.02 -9.94 5.25
CA ASP A 219 25.29 -10.28 4.63
C ASP A 219 26.02 -9.03 4.09
N SER A 220 27.18 -9.24 3.46
CA SER A 220 27.98 -8.14 2.88
C SER A 220 27.31 -7.43 1.70
N ALA A 221 26.23 -7.98 1.15
CA ALA A 221 25.41 -7.37 0.11
C ALA A 221 24.10 -6.79 0.70
N PHE A 222 24.02 -6.65 2.03
CA PHE A 222 22.86 -6.14 2.76
C PHE A 222 21.59 -7.00 2.58
N ARG A 223 21.74 -8.29 2.30
CA ARG A 223 20.63 -9.25 2.18
C ARG A 223 20.52 -10.06 3.45
N MET A 224 19.34 -10.54 3.81
CA MET A 224 19.14 -11.39 4.97
C MET A 224 20.14 -12.57 5.02
N ASP A 225 20.89 -12.71 6.12
CA ASP A 225 21.73 -13.88 6.35
C ASP A 225 20.85 -15.10 6.70
N VAL A 226 20.68 -16.01 5.75
CA VAL A 226 19.88 -17.23 5.92
C VAL A 226 20.45 -18.16 7.00
N ALA A 227 21.78 -18.20 7.17
CA ALA A 227 22.39 -18.98 8.23
C ALA A 227 22.09 -18.35 9.61
N GLY A 228 22.13 -17.03 9.70
CA GLY A 228 21.67 -16.24 10.84
C GLY A 228 20.20 -16.51 11.18
N LEU A 229 19.31 -16.46 10.17
CA LEU A 229 17.89 -16.78 10.30
C LEU A 229 17.68 -18.16 10.94
N ARG A 230 18.34 -19.20 10.41
CA ARG A 230 18.25 -20.58 10.92
C ARG A 230 18.69 -20.70 12.38
N LYS A 231 19.79 -20.03 12.75
CA LYS A 231 20.29 -20.01 14.14
C LYS A 231 19.30 -19.34 15.08
N MET A 232 18.72 -18.22 14.66
CA MET A 232 17.72 -17.48 15.46
C MET A 232 16.47 -18.33 15.66
N ILE A 233 15.94 -18.96 14.61
CA ILE A 233 14.79 -19.88 14.70
C ILE A 233 15.06 -21.03 15.66
N ALA A 234 16.24 -21.66 15.57
CA ALA A 234 16.60 -22.77 16.45
C ALA A 234 16.65 -22.34 17.92
N ARG A 235 17.23 -21.16 18.20
CA ARG A 235 17.28 -20.58 19.55
C ARG A 235 15.88 -20.23 20.07
N ASP A 236 15.08 -19.53 19.29
CA ASP A 236 13.71 -19.14 19.69
C ASP A 236 12.87 -20.38 20.02
N ARG A 237 13.02 -21.47 19.26
CA ARG A 237 12.36 -22.76 19.59
C ARG A 237 12.84 -23.37 20.91
N GLN A 238 14.14 -23.31 21.21
CA GLN A 238 14.69 -23.78 22.49
C GLN A 238 14.16 -22.96 23.67
N GLU A 239 13.89 -21.68 23.45
CA GLU A 239 13.32 -20.75 24.42
C GLU A 239 11.77 -20.79 24.46
N ASN A 240 11.14 -21.80 23.83
CA ASN A 240 9.68 -22.00 23.74
C ASN A 240 8.90 -20.91 22.98
N PHE A 241 9.58 -20.09 22.17
CA PHE A 241 8.92 -19.22 21.21
C PHE A 241 8.51 -20.00 19.95
N ARG A 242 7.43 -19.57 19.30
CA ARG A 242 6.94 -20.16 18.06
C ARG A 242 7.25 -19.28 16.85
N PRO A 243 8.18 -19.69 15.97
CA PRO A 243 8.37 -19.05 14.66
C PRO A 243 7.05 -19.03 13.88
N MET A 244 6.61 -17.86 13.45
CA MET A 244 5.31 -17.65 12.80
C MET A 244 5.46 -17.22 11.34
N ALA A 245 6.30 -16.21 11.07
CA ALA A 245 6.42 -15.63 9.75
C ALA A 245 7.83 -15.11 9.47
N VAL A 246 8.20 -15.09 8.20
CA VAL A 246 9.36 -14.36 7.67
C VAL A 246 8.86 -13.33 6.67
N VAL A 247 9.31 -12.08 6.83
CA VAL A 247 9.14 -11.02 5.83
C VAL A 247 10.45 -10.87 5.07
N ALA A 248 10.47 -11.34 3.84
CA ALA A 248 11.61 -11.25 2.94
C ALA A 248 11.42 -10.04 2.00
N THR A 249 12.45 -9.22 1.82
CA THR A 249 12.34 -7.96 1.09
C THR A 249 12.97 -8.05 -0.30
N VAL A 250 12.24 -7.62 -1.31
CA VAL A 250 12.75 -7.41 -2.67
C VAL A 250 12.85 -5.91 -2.90
N GLY A 251 14.06 -5.36 -2.70
CA GLY A 251 14.33 -3.93 -2.77
C GLY A 251 14.16 -3.24 -1.42
N THR A 252 15.12 -3.45 -0.51
CA THR A 252 15.15 -2.80 0.82
C THR A 252 15.23 -1.27 0.72
N THR A 253 14.73 -0.57 1.74
CA THR A 253 14.64 0.91 1.70
C THR A 253 16.00 1.58 1.65
N SER A 254 16.99 1.05 2.36
CA SER A 254 18.30 1.70 2.52
C SER A 254 19.21 1.50 1.31
N THR A 255 19.27 0.29 0.77
CA THR A 255 20.27 -0.11 -0.23
C THR A 255 19.67 -0.79 -1.47
N ALA A 256 18.34 -0.93 -1.53
CA ALA A 256 17.64 -1.68 -2.57
C ALA A 256 18.14 -3.13 -2.73
N SER A 257 18.67 -3.72 -1.64
CA SER A 257 19.08 -5.12 -1.62
C SER A 257 17.88 -6.05 -1.77
N ILE A 258 18.15 -7.27 -2.26
CA ILE A 258 17.13 -8.31 -2.50
C ILE A 258 17.51 -9.52 -1.67
N ASP A 259 16.62 -9.91 -0.76
CA ASP A 259 16.81 -11.09 0.07
C ASP A 259 16.81 -12.38 -0.78
N PRO A 260 17.56 -13.43 -0.37
CA PRO A 260 17.61 -14.71 -1.07
C PRO A 260 16.29 -15.50 -0.88
N ILE A 261 15.26 -15.14 -1.66
CA ILE A 261 13.90 -15.67 -1.53
C ILE A 261 13.84 -17.21 -1.63
N PRO A 262 14.50 -17.89 -2.59
CA PRO A 262 14.44 -19.36 -2.67
C PRO A 262 14.94 -20.05 -1.40
N GLU A 263 16.03 -19.56 -0.81
CA GLU A 263 16.62 -20.10 0.40
C GLU A 263 15.76 -19.83 1.63
N ILE A 264 15.18 -18.63 1.73
CA ILE A 264 14.24 -18.27 2.80
C ILE A 264 12.96 -19.12 2.69
N ALA A 265 12.43 -19.32 1.48
CA ALA A 265 11.26 -20.17 1.26
C ALA A 265 11.51 -21.62 1.73
N ALA A 266 12.71 -22.17 1.49
CA ALA A 266 13.08 -23.49 2.01
C ALA A 266 13.05 -23.52 3.55
N VAL A 267 13.56 -22.48 4.22
CA VAL A 267 13.49 -22.33 5.68
C VAL A 267 12.04 -22.26 6.16
N CYS A 268 11.21 -21.43 5.52
CA CYS A 268 9.79 -21.29 5.87
C CYS A 268 9.05 -22.63 5.77
N ARG A 269 9.28 -23.40 4.70
CA ARG A 269 8.66 -24.72 4.50
C ARG A 269 9.09 -25.72 5.57
N GLU A 270 10.38 -25.80 5.88
CA GLU A 270 10.93 -26.68 6.92
C GLU A 270 10.32 -26.40 8.30
N HIS A 271 10.15 -25.12 8.61
CA HIS A 271 9.67 -24.68 9.91
C HIS A 271 8.15 -24.39 9.97
N LYS A 272 7.42 -24.58 8.87
CA LYS A 272 5.99 -24.28 8.69
C LYS A 272 5.65 -22.83 9.08
N MET A 273 6.45 -21.89 8.59
CA MET A 273 6.25 -20.45 8.78
C MET A 273 5.63 -19.83 7.53
N TRP A 274 4.89 -18.75 7.74
CA TRP A 274 4.39 -17.90 6.67
C TRP A 274 5.52 -17.13 5.99
N LEU A 275 5.59 -17.13 4.67
CA LEU A 275 6.48 -16.27 3.88
C LEU A 275 5.70 -15.10 3.28
N HIS A 276 6.02 -13.88 3.72
CA HIS A 276 5.57 -12.65 3.06
C HIS A 276 6.73 -12.00 2.29
N ILE A 277 6.54 -11.70 1.02
CA ILE A 277 7.48 -10.94 0.20
C ILE A 277 7.10 -9.46 0.20
N ASP A 278 7.91 -8.62 0.84
CA ASP A 278 7.82 -7.17 0.70
C ASP A 278 8.57 -6.72 -0.56
N GLY A 279 7.83 -6.61 -1.65
CA GLY A 279 8.31 -6.11 -2.94
C GLY A 279 7.86 -4.68 -3.22
N ALA A 280 7.55 -3.88 -2.20
CA ALA A 280 6.98 -2.53 -2.38
C ALA A 280 7.82 -1.63 -3.31
N TYR A 281 9.12 -1.84 -3.39
CA TYR A 281 9.99 -1.16 -4.36
C TYR A 281 10.48 -2.09 -5.47
N GLY A 282 11.14 -3.19 -5.13
CA GLY A 282 11.86 -3.99 -6.13
C GLY A 282 10.98 -4.85 -7.02
N ALA A 283 9.74 -5.19 -6.62
CA ALA A 283 8.94 -6.13 -7.41
C ALA A 283 8.54 -5.60 -8.79
N GLY A 284 8.39 -4.29 -8.97
CA GLY A 284 8.07 -3.70 -10.27
C GLY A 284 9.17 -3.89 -11.32
N LEU A 285 10.42 -4.18 -10.90
CA LEU A 285 11.50 -4.54 -11.83
C LEU A 285 11.23 -5.85 -12.56
N ALA A 286 10.38 -6.74 -12.03
CA ALA A 286 10.04 -8.02 -12.69
C ALA A 286 9.34 -7.82 -14.04
N LEU A 287 8.80 -6.62 -14.29
CA LEU A 287 8.22 -6.23 -15.58
C LEU A 287 9.26 -6.14 -16.69
N LEU A 288 10.54 -5.91 -16.35
CA LEU A 288 11.64 -5.83 -17.29
C LEU A 288 12.16 -7.25 -17.60
N PRO A 289 12.24 -7.66 -18.88
CA PRO A 289 12.73 -8.99 -19.25
C PRO A 289 14.09 -9.37 -18.64
N GLU A 290 15.00 -8.41 -18.54
CA GLU A 290 16.35 -8.54 -17.97
C GLU A 290 16.37 -8.71 -16.44
N CYS A 291 15.30 -8.32 -15.76
CA CYS A 291 15.16 -8.43 -14.30
C CYS A 291 14.25 -9.58 -13.87
N LYS A 292 13.80 -10.45 -14.78
CA LYS A 292 12.95 -11.60 -14.44
C LYS A 292 13.54 -12.53 -13.38
N TRP A 293 14.86 -12.57 -13.24
CA TRP A 293 15.54 -13.38 -12.21
C TRP A 293 15.10 -13.03 -10.78
N ILE A 294 14.59 -11.81 -10.52
CA ILE A 294 14.14 -11.41 -9.19
C ILE A 294 12.91 -12.19 -8.70
N THR A 295 12.16 -12.82 -9.62
CA THR A 295 10.95 -13.59 -9.30
C THR A 295 11.23 -15.00 -8.81
N ALA A 296 12.51 -15.40 -8.77
CA ALA A 296 12.93 -16.71 -8.26
C ALA A 296 12.39 -16.92 -6.83
N GLY A 297 11.60 -17.99 -6.66
CA GLY A 297 11.01 -18.35 -5.37
C GLY A 297 9.71 -17.63 -5.01
N TRP A 298 9.19 -16.70 -5.83
CA TRP A 298 7.93 -15.99 -5.53
C TRP A 298 6.71 -16.91 -5.47
N SER A 299 6.70 -18.00 -6.24
CA SER A 299 5.63 -19.00 -6.22
C SER A 299 5.53 -19.77 -4.90
N GLU A 300 6.55 -19.68 -4.05
CA GLU A 300 6.62 -20.33 -2.74
C GLU A 300 6.16 -19.42 -1.59
N ALA A 301 5.87 -18.15 -1.89
CA ALA A 301 5.38 -17.21 -0.90
C ALA A 301 3.91 -17.45 -0.56
N ASP A 302 3.56 -17.26 0.71
CA ASP A 302 2.17 -17.25 1.16
C ASP A 302 1.55 -15.88 0.93
N SER A 303 2.34 -14.81 0.92
CA SER A 303 1.88 -13.55 0.39
C SER A 303 2.98 -12.67 -0.14
N MET A 304 2.58 -11.65 -0.89
CA MET A 304 3.49 -10.60 -1.31
C MET A 304 2.81 -9.24 -1.33
N VAL A 305 3.60 -8.18 -1.36
CA VAL A 305 3.16 -6.83 -1.69
C VAL A 305 4.03 -6.25 -2.78
N THR A 306 3.43 -5.55 -3.73
CA THR A 306 4.13 -4.70 -4.70
C THR A 306 3.48 -3.34 -4.74
N ARG A 307 4.25 -2.28 -5.01
CA ARG A 307 3.69 -0.99 -5.37
C ARG A 307 3.72 -0.89 -6.89
N ALA A 308 2.55 -0.71 -7.51
CA ALA A 308 2.45 -0.55 -8.97
C ALA A 308 3.36 0.60 -9.52
N CYS A 309 3.76 1.55 -8.67
CA CYS A 309 4.59 2.70 -9.04
C CYS A 309 6.10 2.45 -9.11
N ALA A 310 6.65 1.39 -8.50
CA ALA A 310 8.09 1.31 -8.30
C ALA A 310 8.80 0.73 -9.55
N GLY A 311 9.46 1.60 -10.33
CA GLY A 311 10.40 1.18 -11.38
C GLY A 311 9.84 1.00 -12.79
N SER A 312 8.59 1.41 -13.08
CA SER A 312 8.04 1.35 -14.44
C SER A 312 7.41 2.68 -14.90
N SER A 313 7.50 2.95 -16.21
CA SER A 313 6.90 4.12 -16.89
C SER A 313 5.36 4.09 -16.94
N ARG A 314 4.72 3.12 -16.29
CA ARG A 314 3.26 2.90 -16.27
C ARG A 314 2.77 3.09 -14.84
N SER A 315 2.61 4.33 -14.43
CA SER A 315 2.38 4.68 -13.03
C SER A 315 0.90 4.86 -12.68
N CYS A 316 0.46 4.20 -11.60
CA CYS A 316 -0.78 4.47 -10.86
C CYS A 316 -0.42 4.58 -9.37
N PRO A 317 -0.92 5.57 -8.61
CA PRO A 317 -0.55 5.76 -7.21
C PRO A 317 -1.06 4.62 -6.30
N ASN A 318 -0.22 4.21 -5.35
CA ASN A 318 -0.61 3.57 -4.08
C ASN A 318 -1.50 2.32 -4.16
N ILE A 319 -1.21 1.41 -5.09
CA ILE A 319 -1.79 0.07 -5.05
C ILE A 319 -0.78 -0.88 -4.43
N CYS A 320 -1.09 -1.39 -3.24
CA CYS A 320 -0.37 -2.46 -2.59
C CYS A 320 -1.20 -3.74 -2.66
N ILE A 321 -0.73 -4.72 -3.44
CA ILE A 321 -1.47 -5.97 -3.68
C ILE A 321 -1.03 -6.99 -2.64
N CYS A 322 -1.85 -7.33 -1.65
CA CYS A 322 -1.62 -8.57 -0.90
C CYS A 322 -2.21 -9.71 -1.70
N ALA A 323 -1.42 -10.73 -2.01
CA ALA A 323 -1.97 -11.92 -2.61
C ALA A 323 -1.75 -13.15 -1.75
N ILE A 324 -2.79 -13.95 -1.54
CA ILE A 324 -2.82 -15.00 -0.52
C ILE A 324 -3.36 -16.30 -1.12
N PRO A 325 -2.73 -17.48 -0.93
CA PRO A 325 -3.27 -18.73 -1.41
C PRO A 325 -4.58 -19.06 -0.67
N PRO A 326 -5.53 -19.76 -1.32
CA PRO A 326 -6.82 -20.07 -0.72
C PRO A 326 -6.64 -20.91 0.55
N ALA A 327 -6.96 -20.34 1.70
CA ALA A 327 -7.14 -21.10 2.93
C ALA A 327 -8.36 -22.04 2.79
N PRO A 328 -8.41 -23.17 3.53
CA PRO A 328 -9.60 -24.01 3.58
C PRO A 328 -10.83 -23.17 3.97
N LYS A 329 -11.99 -23.56 3.41
CA LYS A 329 -13.30 -22.85 3.36
C LYS A 329 -13.83 -22.22 4.67
N SER A 330 -13.17 -22.41 5.81
CA SER A 330 -13.50 -21.84 7.11
C SER A 330 -12.84 -20.48 7.43
N THR A 331 -11.97 -19.97 6.54
CA THR A 331 -11.24 -18.71 6.73
C THR A 331 -11.83 -17.64 5.83
N THR A 332 -12.76 -16.84 6.36
CA THR A 332 -13.20 -15.61 5.70
C THR A 332 -12.06 -14.60 5.81
N TRP A 333 -11.56 -14.12 4.67
CA TRP A 333 -10.47 -13.15 4.62
C TRP A 333 -10.83 -11.87 5.37
N ILE A 334 -9.83 -11.26 6.02
CA ILE A 334 -9.90 -9.88 6.51
C ILE A 334 -9.74 -8.98 5.27
N THR A 335 -10.80 -8.88 4.48
CA THR A 335 -10.92 -7.88 3.42
C THR A 335 -12.18 -7.08 3.72
N ALA A 336 -12.06 -5.75 3.74
CA ALA A 336 -13.20 -4.85 3.94
C ALA A 336 -14.26 -4.97 2.82
N SER A 337 -13.92 -5.64 1.72
CA SER A 337 -14.88 -6.20 0.77
C SER A 337 -15.32 -7.58 1.25
N ASN A 338 -16.57 -7.67 1.70
CA ASN A 338 -17.31 -8.94 1.79
C ASN A 338 -17.48 -9.50 0.37
N SER A 339 -16.41 -10.10 -0.17
CA SER A 339 -16.49 -11.00 -1.31
C SER A 339 -17.17 -12.27 -0.82
N VAL A 340 -18.50 -12.23 -0.95
CA VAL A 340 -19.44 -13.26 -0.55
C VAL A 340 -18.95 -14.62 -1.04
N ALA A 341 -18.76 -15.55 -0.11
CA ALA A 341 -18.84 -16.96 -0.39
C ALA A 341 -20.26 -17.28 -0.89
N VAL A 342 -20.53 -17.03 -2.17
CA VAL A 342 -21.71 -17.60 -2.82
C VAL A 342 -21.33 -19.00 -3.26
N SER A 343 -21.73 -19.96 -2.43
CA SER A 343 -21.90 -21.37 -2.76
C SER A 343 -22.40 -21.55 -4.20
N ALA A 344 -21.55 -22.03 -5.09
CA ALA A 344 -21.99 -22.73 -6.29
C ALA A 344 -22.53 -24.11 -5.85
N ARG A 345 -23.85 -24.28 -5.93
CA ARG A 345 -24.48 -25.57 -6.25
C ARG A 345 -24.72 -25.61 -7.74
#